data_AF-A0A358GQ67-F1
#
_entry.id   AF-A0A358GQ67-F1
#
_cell.length_a   1.000
_cell.length_b   1.000
_cell.length_c   1.000
_cell.angle_alpha   90.00
_cell.angle_beta   90.00
_cell.angle_gamma   90.00
#
_symmetry.space_group_name_H-M   'P 1'
#
loop_
_entity.id
_entity.type
_entity.pdbx_description
1 polymer ?
#
loop_
_entity_poly.entity_id
_entity_poly.type
_entity_poly.pdbx_seq_one_letter_code
_entity_poly.pdbx_strand_id
1 'polypeptide(L)'
;MSNPFNMDQKLKEQAKERPVMSELVRNRIDATLESLPETSHTMKTKHAKHPSRLQKGLRRTAAATIAAGVLGVTVFASGFVSPAMADSLRNIPLVGSLFSSIEADMGLKNAGNEGLTTTVNSTVAYQDVKLEVLETVYDGTRAAFLVQFTAPNLNQGKYDNGKDIVKLSNGIDNVFFNVNGSRQDTGLFYSSIGETQPNMLLFEQVIPSEQNSAFPDQFDAEIKLTLQGIDHEFKLNIPFTKSTDDIQHVLPDTTISNGLYTAAVTEANVTPITTRISTTISLNNKSTLTAQDEEQLRHIGFAIFDDQGRQLTALSGEGLYEGNQLRSERIYATTSKHLKYLIVKPFEIKDDFTEEIKDHQFIKGMDIRVNLNQ
;
A
#
# COMPACT_ATOMS: atom_id res chain seq x y z
N MET A 1 11.87 -43.19 35.41
CA MET A 1 10.40 -43.39 35.43
C MET A 1 9.80 -42.21 36.17
N SER A 2 9.14 -41.31 35.45
CA SER A 2 8.61 -40.05 35.98
C SER A 2 7.17 -40.26 36.46
N ASN A 3 6.89 -39.89 37.70
CA ASN A 3 5.63 -40.16 38.39
C ASN A 3 4.46 -39.33 37.79
N PRO A 4 3.36 -39.95 37.31
CA PRO A 4 2.26 -39.25 36.61
C PRO A 4 1.38 -38.36 37.51
N PHE A 5 1.54 -38.42 38.84
CA PHE A 5 0.72 -37.66 39.79
C PHE A 5 1.15 -36.19 40.03
N ASN A 6 2.17 -35.70 39.34
CA ASN A 6 2.71 -34.34 39.55
C ASN A 6 2.40 -33.35 38.41
N MET A 7 1.60 -33.76 37.40
CA MET A 7 1.19 -32.89 36.30
C MET A 7 -0.03 -32.03 36.65
N ASP A 8 -0.99 -32.58 37.40
CA ASP A 8 -2.21 -31.85 37.79
C ASP A 8 -1.92 -30.72 38.78
N GLN A 9 -0.90 -30.89 39.63
CA GLN A 9 -0.48 -29.87 40.58
C GLN A 9 0.23 -28.72 39.88
N LYS A 10 1.10 -29.02 38.89
CA LYS A 10 1.73 -28.02 38.02
C LYS A 10 0.73 -27.26 37.15
N LEU A 11 -0.29 -27.94 36.63
CA LEU A 11 -1.36 -27.30 35.85
C LEU A 11 -2.22 -26.36 36.70
N LYS A 12 -2.48 -26.70 37.97
CA LYS A 12 -3.21 -25.84 38.91
C LYS A 12 -2.40 -24.62 39.37
N GLU A 13 -1.09 -24.74 39.50
CA GLU A 13 -0.21 -23.60 39.79
C GLU A 13 -0.10 -22.65 38.58
N GLN A 14 0.06 -23.18 37.36
CA GLN A 14 0.05 -22.35 36.13
C GLN A 14 -1.31 -21.70 35.83
N ALA A 15 -2.42 -22.28 36.30
CA ALA A 15 -3.74 -21.65 36.19
C ALA A 15 -3.92 -20.43 37.11
N LYS A 16 -3.17 -20.34 38.22
CA LYS A 16 -3.19 -19.19 39.13
C LYS A 16 -2.30 -18.03 38.68
N GLU A 17 -1.37 -18.27 37.76
CA GLU A 17 -0.43 -17.26 37.24
C GLU A 17 -0.86 -16.63 35.90
N ARG A 18 -2.08 -16.87 35.42
CA ARG A 18 -2.55 -16.21 34.20
C ARG A 18 -2.63 -14.70 34.45
N PRO A 19 -1.96 -13.85 33.63
CA PRO A 19 -2.21 -12.43 33.69
C PRO A 19 -3.70 -12.19 33.41
N VAL A 20 -4.31 -11.33 34.23
CA VAL A 20 -5.68 -10.87 34.01
C VAL A 20 -5.75 -10.36 32.56
N MET A 21 -6.59 -11.00 31.77
CA MET A 21 -6.81 -10.64 30.36
C MET A 21 -7.11 -9.14 30.28
N SER A 22 -6.37 -8.41 29.44
CA SER A 22 -6.60 -6.98 29.21
C SER A 22 -8.06 -6.75 28.83
N GLU A 23 -8.67 -5.67 29.33
CA GLU A 23 -10.07 -5.34 29.02
C GLU A 23 -10.32 -5.22 27.52
N LEU A 24 -9.32 -4.80 26.75
CA LEU A 24 -9.41 -4.75 25.29
C LEU A 24 -9.65 -6.14 24.68
N VAL A 25 -8.94 -7.16 25.17
CA VAL A 25 -9.06 -8.54 24.70
C VAL A 25 -10.42 -9.12 25.11
N ARG A 26 -10.88 -8.79 26.33
CA ARG A 26 -12.18 -9.22 26.83
C ARG A 26 -13.34 -8.63 26.02
N ASN A 27 -13.32 -7.32 25.80
CA ASN A 27 -14.36 -6.61 25.04
C ASN A 27 -14.42 -7.10 23.58
N ARG A 28 -13.28 -7.49 23.01
CA ARG A 28 -13.23 -8.06 21.64
C ARG A 28 -13.81 -9.46 21.56
N ILE A 29 -13.56 -10.31 22.56
CA ILE A 29 -14.17 -11.65 22.64
C ILE A 29 -15.68 -11.54 22.83
N ASP A 30 -16.13 -10.66 23.72
CA ASP A 30 -17.55 -10.48 24.01
C ASP A 30 -18.31 -9.93 22.79
N ALA A 31 -17.76 -8.92 22.10
CA ALA A 31 -18.32 -8.42 20.86
C ALA A 31 -18.37 -9.48 19.74
N THR A 32 -17.38 -10.38 19.70
CA THR A 32 -17.34 -11.48 18.72
C THR A 32 -18.41 -12.53 19.04
N LEU A 33 -18.60 -12.88 20.32
CA LEU A 33 -19.63 -13.82 20.77
C LEU A 33 -21.05 -13.28 20.50
N GLU A 34 -21.27 -11.98 20.69
CA GLU A 34 -22.54 -11.33 20.38
C GLU A 34 -22.83 -11.24 18.87
N SER A 35 -21.78 -11.23 18.03
CA SER A 35 -21.93 -11.17 16.57
C SER A 35 -22.27 -12.52 15.92
N LEU A 36 -22.25 -13.63 16.68
CA LEU A 36 -22.59 -14.94 16.16
C LEU A 36 -24.12 -15.12 16.10
N PRO A 37 -24.68 -15.59 14.96
CA PRO A 37 -26.10 -15.86 14.87
C PRO A 37 -26.50 -17.01 15.80
N GLU A 38 -27.54 -16.82 16.61
CA GLU A 38 -28.08 -17.85 17.50
C GLU A 38 -28.58 -19.07 16.69
N THR A 39 -27.79 -20.13 16.64
CA THR A 39 -28.25 -21.44 16.16
C THR A 39 -29.20 -22.07 17.17
N SER A 40 -30.49 -21.80 16.99
CA SER A 40 -31.58 -22.51 17.66
C SER A 40 -31.90 -23.81 16.92
N HIS A 41 -31.37 -24.94 17.40
CA HIS A 41 -31.80 -26.26 16.95
C HIS A 41 -32.14 -27.17 18.13
N THR A 42 -33.41 -27.11 18.52
CA THR A 42 -34.09 -28.17 19.26
C THR A 42 -34.26 -29.38 18.34
N MET A 43 -33.53 -30.47 18.60
CA MET A 43 -33.76 -31.75 17.96
C MET A 43 -35.04 -32.40 18.53
N LYS A 44 -36.05 -32.60 17.68
CA LYS A 44 -37.06 -33.66 17.88
C LYS A 44 -36.90 -34.69 16.76
N THR A 45 -36.41 -35.84 17.15
CA THR A 45 -36.30 -37.06 16.36
C THR A 45 -37.69 -37.69 16.18
N LYS A 46 -38.07 -38.02 14.94
CA LYS A 46 -38.99 -39.14 14.67
C LYS A 46 -38.54 -39.91 13.43
N HIS A 47 -38.47 -41.22 13.64
CA HIS A 47 -38.02 -42.26 12.73
C HIS A 47 -39.03 -42.62 11.63
N ALA A 48 -38.44 -43.26 10.61
CA ALA A 48 -38.94 -44.34 9.78
C ALA A 48 -39.75 -44.01 8.51
N LYS A 49 -39.13 -44.39 7.38
CA LYS A 49 -39.68 -44.49 6.03
C LYS A 49 -40.60 -45.72 5.91
N HIS A 50 -41.67 -45.59 5.15
CA HIS A 50 -42.26 -46.67 4.36
C HIS A 50 -42.57 -46.14 2.95
N PRO A 51 -42.22 -46.84 1.85
CA PRO A 51 -42.50 -46.38 0.50
C PRO A 51 -43.75 -47.04 -0.07
N SER A 52 -44.61 -46.29 -0.79
CA SER A 52 -45.43 -46.87 -1.86
C SER A 52 -45.86 -45.84 -2.91
N ARG A 53 -45.51 -46.21 -4.14
CA ARG A 53 -45.99 -45.86 -5.49
C ARG A 53 -47.41 -45.26 -5.64
N LEU A 54 -47.55 -44.19 -6.46
CA LEU A 54 -48.16 -44.14 -7.83
C LEU A 54 -48.85 -42.79 -8.18
N GLN A 55 -48.62 -42.39 -9.44
CA GLN A 55 -49.49 -41.67 -10.41
C GLN A 55 -49.82 -40.15 -10.32
N LYS A 56 -49.18 -39.42 -11.25
CA LYS A 56 -49.73 -38.73 -12.46
C LYS A 56 -50.89 -37.70 -12.31
N GLY A 57 -50.64 -36.47 -12.78
CA GLY A 57 -51.68 -35.48 -13.20
C GLY A 57 -51.30 -34.02 -12.96
N LEU A 58 -50.58 -33.37 -13.87
CA LEU A 58 -51.05 -32.32 -14.80
C LEU A 58 -51.27 -30.91 -14.20
N ARG A 59 -50.34 -30.02 -14.57
CA ARG A 59 -50.43 -28.57 -14.84
C ARG A 59 -51.22 -27.69 -13.86
N ARG A 60 -50.52 -26.73 -13.24
CA ARG A 60 -50.79 -25.30 -13.45
C ARG A 60 -49.56 -24.46 -13.12
N THR A 61 -49.26 -23.61 -14.09
CA THR A 61 -48.28 -22.54 -14.11
C THR A 61 -48.57 -21.50 -13.04
N ALA A 62 -47.59 -21.21 -12.20
CA ALA A 62 -47.43 -19.89 -11.59
C ALA A 62 -45.98 -19.49 -11.84
N ALA A 63 -45.80 -18.63 -12.83
CA ALA A 63 -44.56 -17.94 -13.09
C ALA A 63 -44.26 -17.02 -11.89
N ALA A 64 -43.12 -17.22 -11.25
CA ALA A 64 -42.47 -16.22 -10.43
C ALA A 64 -41.06 -16.08 -10.97
N THR A 65 -40.89 -15.10 -11.84
CA THR A 65 -39.60 -14.60 -12.32
C THR A 65 -38.84 -14.06 -11.12
N ILE A 66 -37.80 -14.77 -10.67
CA ILE A 66 -36.75 -14.16 -9.84
C ILE A 66 -35.49 -14.12 -10.70
N ALA A 67 -35.03 -12.89 -10.87
CA ALA A 67 -33.93 -12.47 -11.70
C ALA A 67 -32.62 -13.19 -11.36
N ALA A 68 -31.75 -13.25 -12.36
CA ALA A 68 -30.40 -13.76 -12.31
C ALA A 68 -29.62 -13.23 -11.10
N GLY A 69 -28.83 -14.11 -10.48
CA GLY A 69 -27.82 -13.70 -9.51
C GLY A 69 -27.43 -14.75 -8.48
N VAL A 70 -26.99 -15.94 -8.89
CA VAL A 70 -25.91 -16.69 -8.22
C VAL A 70 -25.28 -17.60 -9.28
N LEU A 71 -24.25 -17.10 -9.97
CA LEU A 71 -23.28 -17.98 -10.61
C LEU A 71 -22.30 -18.45 -9.54
N GLY A 72 -22.13 -19.77 -9.46
CA GLY A 72 -21.03 -20.39 -8.73
C GLY A 72 -21.42 -20.93 -7.36
N VAL A 73 -21.87 -22.17 -7.31
CA VAL A 73 -21.12 -23.29 -6.68
C VAL A 73 -21.81 -24.57 -7.15
N THR A 74 -21.35 -25.13 -8.26
CA THR A 74 -21.41 -26.58 -8.49
C THR A 74 -20.22 -26.95 -9.37
N VAL A 75 -19.72 -28.17 -9.20
CA VAL A 75 -18.45 -28.74 -9.70
C VAL A 75 -17.29 -28.42 -8.73
N PHE A 76 -16.81 -29.32 -7.85
CA PHE A 76 -16.49 -30.74 -7.99
C PHE A 76 -16.79 -31.54 -6.70
N ALA A 77 -17.49 -32.66 -6.83
CA ALA A 77 -17.46 -33.77 -5.89
C ALA A 77 -16.68 -34.92 -6.55
N SER A 78 -15.36 -34.91 -6.42
CA SER A 78 -14.48 -36.05 -6.71
C SER A 78 -13.17 -35.86 -5.96
N GLY A 79 -12.71 -36.91 -5.28
CA GLY A 79 -11.65 -36.88 -4.27
C GLY A 79 -10.25 -36.50 -4.77
N PHE A 80 -9.39 -36.32 -3.77
CA PHE A 80 -7.98 -35.87 -3.77
C PHE A 80 -7.78 -34.35 -3.67
N VAL A 81 -8.00 -33.81 -2.46
CA VAL A 81 -7.30 -32.60 -2.03
C VAL A 81 -5.84 -32.99 -1.79
N SER A 82 -4.92 -32.51 -2.63
CA SER A 82 -3.48 -32.61 -2.37
C SER A 82 -3.15 -31.84 -1.07
N PRO A 83 -2.33 -32.38 -0.16
CA PRO A 83 -1.84 -31.65 1.02
C PRO A 83 -1.26 -30.26 0.68
N ALA A 84 -0.74 -30.06 -0.54
CA ALA A 84 -0.23 -28.76 -1.01
C ALA A 84 -1.33 -27.70 -1.22
N MET A 85 -2.58 -28.07 -1.50
CA MET A 85 -3.72 -27.12 -1.53
C MET A 85 -4.26 -26.83 -0.13
N ALA A 86 -4.11 -27.76 0.81
CA ALA A 86 -4.55 -27.56 2.20
C ALA A 86 -3.70 -26.49 2.92
N ASP A 87 -2.44 -26.33 2.54
CA ASP A 87 -1.58 -25.26 3.07
C ASP A 87 -1.90 -23.86 2.50
N SER A 88 -2.52 -23.75 1.33
CA SER A 88 -3.01 -22.45 0.81
C SER A 88 -4.28 -21.95 1.50
N LEU A 89 -5.00 -22.83 2.22
CA LEU A 89 -6.19 -22.49 3.02
C LEU A 89 -5.84 -22.06 4.45
N ARG A 90 -4.55 -21.99 4.79
CA ARG A 90 -4.05 -21.57 6.10
C ARG A 90 -3.80 -20.06 6.16
N ASN A 91 -4.71 -19.28 5.58
CA ASN A 91 -4.77 -17.84 5.80
C ASN A 91 -5.29 -17.61 7.21
N ILE A 92 -4.40 -17.51 8.19
CA ILE A 92 -4.72 -16.76 9.40
C ILE A 92 -5.02 -15.34 8.88
N PRO A 93 -6.24 -14.81 9.01
CA PRO A 93 -6.47 -13.43 8.65
C PRO A 93 -5.52 -12.60 9.51
N LEU A 94 -4.56 -11.93 8.86
CA LEU A 94 -3.79 -10.87 9.49
C LEU A 94 -4.83 -9.86 9.98
N VAL A 95 -4.98 -9.75 11.30
CA VAL A 95 -5.92 -8.81 11.91
C VAL A 95 -5.32 -7.42 11.75
N GLY A 96 -5.69 -6.73 10.67
CA GLY A 96 -5.23 -5.38 10.35
C GLY A 96 -4.34 -5.31 9.11
N SER A 97 -4.13 -4.07 8.64
CA SER A 97 -3.31 -3.75 7.47
C SER A 97 -1.82 -3.89 7.74
N LEU A 98 -1.05 -4.46 6.81
CA LEU A 98 0.41 -4.49 6.85
C LEU A 98 1.00 -3.10 6.63
N PHE A 99 0.36 -2.26 5.81
CA PHE A 99 0.76 -0.86 5.62
C PHE A 99 0.78 -0.04 6.92
N SER A 100 -0.06 -0.40 7.90
CA SER A 100 -0.07 0.27 9.22
C SER A 100 1.26 0.16 10.00
N SER A 101 2.11 -0.80 9.62
CA SER A 101 3.43 -1.03 10.24
C SER A 101 4.58 -0.28 9.57
N ILE A 102 4.35 0.38 8.44
CA ILE A 102 5.39 1.10 7.71
C ILE A 102 5.56 2.50 8.31
N GLU A 103 6.62 2.70 9.09
CA GLU A 103 6.87 3.97 9.78
C GLU A 103 7.47 5.05 8.87
N ALA A 104 8.20 4.65 7.83
CA ALA A 104 8.84 5.56 6.89
C ALA A 104 7.84 6.32 6.01
N ASP A 105 6.61 5.81 5.87
CA ASP A 105 5.57 6.40 5.05
C ASP A 105 4.26 6.55 5.85
N MET A 106 4.05 7.76 6.37
CA MET A 106 2.84 8.08 7.12
C MET A 106 1.56 7.98 6.28
N GLY A 107 1.65 8.17 4.96
CA GLY A 107 0.52 8.04 4.05
C GLY A 107 0.02 6.61 3.95
N LEU A 108 0.94 5.66 3.75
CA LEU A 108 0.64 4.22 3.77
C LEU A 108 0.13 3.78 5.15
N LYS A 109 0.76 4.27 6.23
CA LYS A 109 0.31 4.00 7.59
C LYS A 109 -1.13 4.48 7.83
N ASN A 110 -1.47 5.68 7.37
CA ASN A 110 -2.82 6.22 7.44
C ASN A 110 -3.78 5.37 6.61
N ALA A 111 -3.39 4.98 5.39
CA ALA A 111 -4.22 4.11 4.55
C ALA A 111 -4.60 2.81 5.28
N GLY A 112 -3.62 2.16 5.93
CA GLY A 112 -3.86 0.94 6.69
C GLY A 112 -4.71 1.14 7.94
N ASN A 113 -4.53 2.25 8.66
CA ASN A 113 -5.30 2.57 9.86
C ASN A 113 -6.75 2.98 9.57
N GLU A 114 -6.98 3.60 8.41
CA GLU A 114 -8.30 4.09 7.99
C GLU A 114 -9.08 3.08 7.13
N GLY A 115 -8.50 1.91 6.84
CA GLY A 115 -9.15 0.89 6.00
C GLY A 115 -9.25 1.29 4.53
N LEU A 116 -8.32 2.11 4.04
CA LEU A 116 -8.21 2.53 2.63
C LEU A 116 -7.39 1.54 1.79
N THR A 117 -7.09 0.37 2.33
CA THR A 117 -6.28 -0.67 1.69
C THR A 117 -7.15 -1.85 1.29
N THR A 118 -6.68 -2.61 0.31
CA THR A 118 -7.35 -3.84 -0.14
C THR A 118 -6.42 -5.01 0.08
N THR A 119 -6.87 -6.02 0.84
CA THR A 119 -6.16 -7.30 0.92
C THR A 119 -6.26 -8.01 -0.42
N VAL A 120 -5.11 -8.44 -0.93
CA VAL A 120 -4.99 -9.24 -2.14
C VAL A 120 -4.37 -10.57 -1.75
N ASN A 121 -4.78 -11.65 -2.40
CA ASN A 121 -4.16 -12.97 -2.23
C ASN A 121 -3.75 -13.50 -3.59
N SER A 122 -2.88 -12.75 -4.28
CA SER A 122 -2.36 -13.12 -5.59
C SER A 122 -1.02 -13.78 -5.39
N THR A 123 -0.89 -15.04 -5.78
CA THR A 123 0.32 -15.83 -5.62
C THR A 123 0.79 -16.35 -6.97
N VAL A 124 2.08 -16.24 -7.23
CA VAL A 124 2.77 -16.95 -8.30
C VAL A 124 3.92 -17.75 -7.70
N ALA A 125 4.17 -18.93 -8.24
CA ALA A 125 5.27 -19.78 -7.82
C ALA A 125 5.96 -20.41 -9.04
N TYR A 126 7.27 -20.51 -8.96
CA TYR A 126 8.09 -21.24 -9.91
C TYR A 126 9.18 -21.98 -9.13
N GLN A 127 9.24 -23.30 -9.30
CA GLN A 127 10.08 -24.18 -8.50
C GLN A 127 9.79 -24.01 -7.00
N ASP A 128 10.81 -23.67 -6.22
CA ASP A 128 10.77 -23.43 -4.77
C ASP A 128 10.63 -21.95 -4.40
N VAL A 129 10.47 -21.07 -5.39
CA VAL A 129 10.29 -19.63 -5.20
C VAL A 129 8.81 -19.24 -5.33
N LYS A 130 8.28 -18.57 -4.30
CA LYS A 130 6.91 -18.06 -4.22
C LYS A 130 6.92 -16.54 -4.01
N LEU A 131 6.11 -15.84 -4.79
CA LEU A 131 5.83 -14.41 -4.63
C LEU A 131 4.34 -14.25 -4.34
N GLU A 132 4.01 -13.53 -3.27
CA GLU A 132 2.64 -13.35 -2.80
C GLU A 132 2.36 -11.86 -2.57
N VAL A 133 1.41 -11.33 -3.34
CA VAL A 133 0.89 -9.98 -3.17
C VAL A 133 -0.17 -10.03 -2.08
N LEU A 134 0.08 -9.32 -0.98
CA LEU A 134 -0.74 -9.40 0.24
C LEU A 134 -1.72 -8.23 0.39
N GLU A 135 -1.32 -7.05 -0.05
CA GLU A 135 -2.10 -5.84 0.18
C GLU A 135 -1.77 -4.78 -0.88
N THR A 136 -2.79 -4.03 -1.28
CA THR A 136 -2.69 -2.94 -2.26
C THR A 136 -3.35 -1.68 -1.73
N VAL A 137 -2.92 -0.55 -2.27
CA VAL A 137 -3.53 0.77 -2.05
C VAL A 137 -3.38 1.60 -3.31
N TYR A 138 -4.42 2.35 -3.65
CA TYR A 138 -4.43 3.25 -4.80
C TYR A 138 -5.33 4.45 -4.50
N ASP A 139 -4.81 5.67 -4.63
CA ASP A 139 -5.55 6.90 -4.27
C ASP A 139 -5.86 7.82 -5.45
N GLY A 140 -5.60 7.37 -6.68
CA GLY A 140 -5.66 8.19 -7.90
C GLY A 140 -4.30 8.73 -8.34
N THR A 141 -3.36 8.92 -7.42
CA THR A 141 -2.06 9.55 -7.69
C THR A 141 -0.86 8.63 -7.45
N ARG A 142 -1.04 7.60 -6.63
CA ARG A 142 -0.03 6.61 -6.24
C ARG A 142 -0.70 5.26 -6.06
N ALA A 143 -0.12 4.23 -6.67
CA ALA A 143 -0.47 2.83 -6.43
C ALA A 143 0.69 2.15 -5.71
N ALA A 144 0.42 1.45 -4.61
CA ALA A 144 1.43 0.72 -3.86
C ALA A 144 0.94 -0.66 -3.46
N PHE A 145 1.86 -1.62 -3.36
CA PHE A 145 1.54 -3.00 -3.02
C PHE A 145 2.70 -3.71 -2.32
N LEU A 146 2.35 -4.70 -1.49
CA LEU A 146 3.30 -5.48 -0.71
C LEU A 146 3.45 -6.89 -1.28
N VAL A 147 4.70 -7.29 -1.51
CA VAL A 147 5.03 -8.64 -2.00
C VAL A 147 5.90 -9.37 -0.99
N GLN A 148 5.40 -10.52 -0.52
CA GLN A 148 6.16 -11.47 0.29
C GLN A 148 6.91 -12.44 -0.63
N PHE A 149 8.23 -12.54 -0.43
CA PHE A 149 9.08 -13.49 -1.12
C PHE A 149 9.35 -14.70 -0.20
N THR A 150 9.26 -15.90 -0.76
CA THR A 150 9.69 -17.13 -0.10
C THR A 150 10.55 -17.92 -1.07
N ALA A 151 11.78 -18.23 -0.68
CA ALA A 151 12.72 -19.03 -1.46
C ALA A 151 13.72 -19.71 -0.52
N PRO A 152 14.24 -20.92 -0.84
CA PRO A 152 15.22 -21.59 0.03
C PRO A 152 16.56 -20.85 0.15
N ASN A 153 16.91 -20.07 -0.86
CA ASN A 153 18.09 -19.20 -0.91
C ASN A 153 17.81 -17.78 -0.37
N LEU A 154 16.67 -17.54 0.29
CA LEU A 154 16.32 -16.28 0.94
C LEU A 154 16.27 -16.45 2.45
N ASN A 155 17.13 -15.73 3.17
CA ASN A 155 17.18 -15.75 4.62
C ASN A 155 17.28 -14.33 5.20
N GLN A 156 16.27 -13.90 5.95
CA GLN A 156 16.23 -12.60 6.62
C GLN A 156 16.60 -11.44 5.67
N GLY A 157 15.94 -11.37 4.51
CA GLY A 157 16.13 -10.32 3.51
C GLY A 157 17.46 -10.39 2.75
N LYS A 158 18.25 -11.43 2.95
CA LYS A 158 19.46 -11.73 2.18
C LYS A 158 19.17 -12.85 1.18
N TYR A 159 19.40 -12.56 -0.08
CA TYR A 159 19.16 -13.45 -1.22
C TYR A 159 20.50 -13.91 -1.79
N ASP A 160 20.71 -15.23 -1.87
CA ASP A 160 21.84 -15.83 -2.57
C ASP A 160 21.47 -16.03 -4.04
N ASN A 161 22.04 -15.23 -4.93
CA ASN A 161 21.76 -15.28 -6.38
C ASN A 161 22.61 -16.32 -7.13
N GLY A 162 23.35 -17.18 -6.41
CA GLY A 162 24.28 -18.17 -6.96
C GLY A 162 25.70 -17.64 -7.23
N LYS A 163 25.91 -16.33 -7.12
CA LYS A 163 27.23 -15.67 -7.25
C LYS A 163 27.65 -14.98 -5.95
N ASP A 164 26.75 -14.22 -5.35
CA ASP A 164 26.95 -13.41 -4.16
C ASP A 164 25.69 -13.43 -3.27
N ILE A 165 25.84 -13.09 -2.00
CA ILE A 165 24.70 -12.85 -1.09
C ILE A 165 24.40 -11.35 -1.07
N VAL A 166 23.22 -10.96 -1.57
CA VAL A 166 22.80 -9.57 -1.69
C VAL A 166 21.55 -9.29 -0.86
N LYS A 167 21.21 -8.01 -0.64
CA LYS A 167 19.86 -7.65 -0.14
C LYS A 167 18.82 -8.10 -1.16
N LEU A 168 17.65 -8.58 -0.71
CA LEU A 168 16.56 -9.04 -1.58
C LEU A 168 16.21 -8.02 -2.66
N SER A 169 16.11 -6.73 -2.33
CA SER A 169 15.89 -5.64 -3.29
C SER A 169 16.94 -5.60 -4.41
N ASN A 170 18.21 -5.90 -4.08
CA ASN A 170 19.31 -5.89 -5.05
C ASN A 170 19.39 -7.19 -5.87
N GLY A 171 18.61 -8.22 -5.48
CA GLY A 171 18.48 -9.47 -6.21
C GLY A 171 17.42 -9.42 -7.32
N ILE A 172 16.59 -8.37 -7.36
CA ILE A 172 15.69 -8.10 -8.49
C ILE A 172 16.54 -7.64 -9.68
N ASP A 173 16.40 -8.34 -10.80
CA ASP A 173 17.13 -8.05 -12.04
C ASP A 173 16.35 -7.05 -12.91
N ASN A 174 15.07 -7.35 -13.16
CA ASN A 174 14.16 -6.45 -13.85
C ASN A 174 12.78 -6.47 -13.20
N VAL A 175 12.11 -5.32 -13.22
CA VAL A 175 10.69 -5.22 -12.88
C VAL A 175 9.97 -4.25 -13.82
N PHE A 176 8.80 -4.64 -14.30
CA PHE A 176 7.97 -3.82 -15.19
C PHE A 176 6.53 -3.76 -14.66
N PHE A 177 5.95 -2.57 -14.73
CA PHE A 177 4.57 -2.30 -14.38
C PHE A 177 3.78 -2.04 -15.67
N ASN A 178 2.84 -2.92 -15.99
CA ASN A 178 2.00 -2.79 -17.19
C ASN A 178 0.55 -2.58 -16.79
N VAL A 179 -0.13 -1.67 -17.49
CA VAL A 179 -1.57 -1.44 -17.38
C VAL A 179 -2.17 -1.51 -18.77
N ASN A 180 -3.29 -2.24 -18.93
CA ASN A 180 -3.96 -2.40 -20.22
C ASN A 180 -3.02 -2.88 -21.35
N GLY A 181 -2.07 -3.75 -21.03
CA GLY A 181 -1.08 -4.29 -21.97
C GLY A 181 0.02 -3.31 -22.39
N SER A 182 0.02 -2.09 -21.86
CA SER A 182 1.04 -1.07 -22.12
C SER A 182 1.99 -0.92 -20.94
N ARG A 183 3.29 -0.95 -21.23
CA ARG A 183 4.34 -0.69 -20.24
C ARG A 183 4.27 0.78 -19.82
N GLN A 184 4.37 1.01 -18.52
CA GLN A 184 4.45 2.36 -17.95
C GLN A 184 5.93 2.76 -17.84
N ASP A 185 6.27 3.93 -18.38
CA ASP A 185 7.66 4.40 -18.48
C ASP A 185 8.14 5.12 -17.21
N THR A 186 7.22 5.59 -16.38
CA THR A 186 7.55 6.07 -15.02
C THR A 186 7.84 4.85 -14.16
N GLY A 187 9.12 4.57 -13.91
CA GLY A 187 9.58 3.31 -13.32
C GLY A 187 8.87 2.94 -12.01
N LEU A 188 8.68 1.63 -11.80
CA LEU A 188 8.19 1.07 -10.55
C LEU A 188 9.30 1.08 -9.50
N PHE A 189 9.10 1.84 -8.42
CA PHE A 189 10.05 1.88 -7.31
C PHE A 189 9.76 0.73 -6.33
N TYR A 190 10.79 0.26 -5.65
CA TYR A 190 10.61 -0.73 -4.60
C TYR A 190 11.68 -0.65 -3.51
N SER A 191 11.29 -1.00 -2.29
CA SER A 191 12.13 -0.92 -1.12
C SER A 191 11.77 -2.00 -0.09
N SER A 192 12.66 -2.25 0.86
CA SER A 192 12.35 -3.09 2.02
C SER A 192 11.52 -2.28 3.03
N ILE A 193 10.56 -2.93 3.67
CA ILE A 193 9.67 -2.27 4.66
C ILE A 193 10.20 -2.34 6.11
N GLY A 194 11.45 -2.79 6.30
CA GLY A 194 12.12 -2.83 7.59
C GLY A 194 12.53 -4.23 8.06
N GLU A 195 13.25 -4.27 9.18
CA GLU A 195 13.88 -5.49 9.69
C GLU A 195 12.89 -6.53 10.24
N THR A 196 11.67 -6.12 10.59
CA THR A 196 10.61 -7.01 11.10
C THR A 196 9.96 -7.85 10.01
N GLN A 197 10.03 -7.39 8.75
CA GLN A 197 9.48 -8.06 7.57
C GLN A 197 10.55 -8.12 6.46
N PRO A 198 11.69 -8.78 6.71
CA PRO A 198 12.88 -8.62 5.88
C PRO A 198 12.75 -9.29 4.50
N ASN A 199 11.79 -10.20 4.34
CA ASN A 199 11.49 -10.89 3.08
C ASN A 199 10.32 -10.25 2.31
N MET A 200 9.85 -9.07 2.74
CA MET A 200 8.77 -8.33 2.10
C MET A 200 9.30 -7.05 1.46
N LEU A 201 8.83 -6.77 0.25
CA LEU A 201 9.13 -5.52 -0.45
C LEU A 201 7.84 -4.73 -0.69
N LEU A 202 7.96 -3.42 -0.51
CA LEU A 202 6.99 -2.43 -0.95
C LEU A 202 7.33 -2.03 -2.38
N PHE A 203 6.33 -2.09 -3.27
CA PHE A 203 6.42 -1.59 -4.63
C PHE A 203 5.49 -0.40 -4.79
N GLU A 204 5.93 0.61 -5.56
CA GLU A 204 5.26 1.89 -5.66
C GLU A 204 5.32 2.44 -7.08
N GLN A 205 4.14 2.71 -7.64
CA GLN A 205 3.96 3.38 -8.90
C GLN A 205 3.38 4.78 -8.65
N VAL A 206 4.13 5.78 -9.08
CA VAL A 206 3.64 7.15 -9.17
C VAL A 206 2.89 7.31 -10.48
N ILE A 207 1.66 7.83 -10.41
CA ILE A 207 0.83 8.06 -11.58
C ILE A 207 1.05 9.51 -12.04
N PRO A 208 1.55 9.73 -13.27
CA PRO A 208 1.69 11.08 -13.80
C PRO A 208 0.34 11.76 -13.94
N SER A 209 0.26 13.04 -13.59
CA SER A 209 -0.97 13.84 -13.70
C SER A 209 -1.54 13.85 -15.13
N GLU A 210 -0.68 13.83 -16.15
CA GLU A 210 -1.07 13.78 -17.56
C GLU A 210 -1.61 12.41 -18.02
N GLN A 211 -1.36 11.34 -17.26
CA GLN A 211 -1.72 9.97 -17.61
C GLN A 211 -2.91 9.42 -16.81
N ASN A 212 -3.69 10.27 -16.14
CA ASN A 212 -4.88 9.85 -15.38
C ASN A 212 -5.86 8.98 -16.20
N SER A 213 -5.96 9.17 -17.52
CA SER A 213 -6.81 8.33 -18.37
C SER A 213 -6.33 6.88 -18.51
N ALA A 214 -5.02 6.63 -18.37
CA ALA A 214 -4.45 5.28 -18.38
C ALA A 214 -4.68 4.55 -17.05
N PHE A 215 -4.96 5.29 -15.98
CA PHE A 215 -5.18 4.79 -14.62
C PHE A 215 -6.59 5.19 -14.13
N PRO A 216 -7.64 4.48 -14.59
CA PRO A 216 -9.00 4.69 -14.10
C PRO A 216 -9.15 4.28 -12.63
N ASP A 217 -10.30 4.59 -12.01
CA ASP A 217 -10.59 4.24 -10.61
C ASP A 217 -10.45 2.73 -10.31
N GLN A 218 -10.55 1.87 -11.31
CA GLN A 218 -10.29 0.43 -11.20
C GLN A 218 -9.49 -0.06 -12.40
N PHE A 219 -8.37 -0.74 -12.13
CA PHE A 219 -7.55 -1.33 -13.17
C PHE A 219 -6.79 -2.55 -12.65
N ASP A 220 -6.42 -3.44 -13.56
CA ASP A 220 -5.51 -4.55 -13.27
C ASP A 220 -4.11 -4.20 -13.78
N ALA A 221 -3.11 -4.33 -12.91
CA ALA A 221 -1.71 -4.23 -13.29
C ALA A 221 -1.11 -5.63 -13.49
N GLU A 222 -0.34 -5.80 -14.56
CA GLU A 222 0.54 -6.96 -14.75
C GLU A 222 1.97 -6.53 -14.38
N ILE A 223 2.48 -7.09 -13.27
CA ILE A 223 3.87 -6.91 -12.86
C ILE A 223 4.69 -8.06 -13.40
N LYS A 224 5.72 -7.75 -14.19
CA LYS A 224 6.72 -8.72 -14.65
C LYS A 224 7.98 -8.53 -13.84
N LEU A 225 8.45 -9.58 -13.18
CA LEU A 225 9.62 -9.53 -12.31
C LEU A 225 10.56 -10.69 -12.62
N THR A 226 11.86 -10.40 -12.75
CA THR A 226 12.92 -11.41 -12.83
C THR A 226 13.87 -11.29 -11.62
N LEU A 227 14.35 -12.42 -11.13
CA LEU A 227 15.32 -12.49 -10.05
C LEU A 227 16.67 -12.97 -10.60
N GLN A 228 17.76 -12.39 -10.10
CA GLN A 228 19.10 -12.83 -10.44
C GLN A 228 19.28 -14.31 -10.08
N GLY A 229 19.92 -15.08 -10.95
CA GLY A 229 20.15 -16.52 -10.74
C GLY A 229 18.96 -17.42 -11.06
N ILE A 230 17.81 -16.85 -11.48
CA ILE A 230 16.62 -17.61 -11.87
C ILE A 230 16.22 -17.21 -13.29
N ASP A 231 16.28 -18.15 -14.23
CA ASP A 231 15.81 -17.96 -15.61
C ASP A 231 14.29 -18.15 -15.69
N HIS A 232 13.56 -17.22 -15.09
CA HIS A 232 12.10 -17.18 -15.10
C HIS A 232 11.56 -15.76 -14.89
N GLU A 233 10.53 -15.39 -15.67
CA GLU A 233 9.76 -14.16 -15.49
C GLU A 233 8.50 -14.47 -14.68
N PHE A 234 8.43 -13.97 -13.45
CA PHE A 234 7.24 -14.01 -12.63
C PHE A 234 6.23 -12.97 -13.12
N LYS A 235 4.96 -13.38 -13.22
CA LYS A 235 3.84 -12.51 -13.62
C LYS A 235 2.83 -12.41 -12.50
N LEU A 236 2.71 -11.24 -11.90
CA LEU A 236 1.71 -10.94 -10.87
C LEU A 236 0.60 -10.11 -11.50
N ASN A 237 -0.64 -10.60 -11.43
CA ASN A 237 -1.81 -9.80 -11.77
C ASN A 237 -2.37 -9.21 -10.48
N ILE A 238 -2.44 -7.88 -10.41
CA ILE A 238 -2.75 -7.13 -9.21
C ILE A 238 -3.93 -6.19 -9.50
N PRO A 239 -5.09 -6.41 -8.86
CA PRO A 239 -6.20 -5.48 -8.99
C PRO A 239 -5.97 -4.25 -8.10
N PHE A 240 -6.18 -3.07 -8.67
CA PHE A 240 -6.22 -1.80 -7.95
C PHE A 240 -7.63 -1.23 -8.01
N THR A 241 -8.09 -0.72 -6.88
CA THR A 241 -9.33 0.04 -6.76
C THR A 241 -9.03 1.29 -5.97
N LYS A 242 -9.45 2.43 -6.50
CA LYS A 242 -9.24 3.73 -5.88
C LYS A 242 -9.93 3.76 -4.53
N SER A 243 -9.18 4.10 -3.50
CA SER A 243 -9.60 3.98 -2.11
C SER A 243 -10.26 5.23 -1.54
N THR A 244 -10.20 6.35 -2.28
CA THR A 244 -10.69 7.64 -1.81
C THR A 244 -11.08 8.55 -2.97
N ASP A 245 -12.17 9.28 -2.79
CA ASP A 245 -12.54 10.43 -3.63
C ASP A 245 -12.29 11.77 -2.93
N ASP A 246 -11.77 11.73 -1.70
CA ASP A 246 -11.34 12.91 -0.94
C ASP A 246 -9.99 13.39 -1.51
N ILE A 247 -10.07 14.10 -2.63
CA ILE A 247 -8.92 14.71 -3.32
C ILE A 247 -9.12 16.21 -3.30
N GLN A 248 -8.24 16.90 -2.58
CA GLN A 248 -8.20 18.36 -2.55
C GLN A 248 -7.23 18.84 -3.62
N HIS A 249 -7.78 19.38 -4.70
CA HIS A 249 -7.02 20.01 -5.79
C HIS A 249 -7.09 21.53 -5.64
N VAL A 250 -5.94 22.18 -5.52
CA VAL A 250 -5.85 23.63 -5.44
C VAL A 250 -4.80 24.18 -6.39
N LEU A 251 -5.09 25.36 -6.95
CA LEU A 251 -4.20 26.16 -7.78
C LEU A 251 -3.98 27.50 -7.07
N PRO A 252 -3.03 27.58 -6.13
CA PRO A 252 -2.93 28.72 -5.21
C PRO A 252 -2.56 30.04 -5.89
N ASP A 253 -1.85 29.96 -7.03
CA ASP A 253 -1.24 31.10 -7.74
C ASP A 253 -0.43 32.02 -6.79
N THR A 254 0.20 31.42 -5.77
CA THR A 254 0.92 32.15 -4.74
C THR A 254 2.40 32.21 -5.09
N THR A 255 2.90 33.43 -5.30
CA THR A 255 4.32 33.70 -5.56
C THR A 255 4.94 34.49 -4.39
N ILE A 256 6.18 34.16 -4.03
CA ILE A 256 6.98 34.90 -3.05
C ILE A 256 8.37 35.19 -3.61
N SER A 257 8.93 36.36 -3.28
CA SER A 257 10.22 36.79 -3.80
C SER A 257 11.07 37.40 -2.69
N ASN A 258 12.39 37.18 -2.77
CA ASN A 258 13.38 37.94 -2.00
C ASN A 258 14.31 38.71 -2.96
N GLY A 259 15.53 39.09 -2.54
CA GLY A 259 16.47 39.80 -3.41
C GLY A 259 17.05 38.97 -4.57
N LEU A 260 17.03 37.64 -4.47
CA LEU A 260 17.69 36.71 -5.39
C LEU A 260 16.72 35.79 -6.12
N TYR A 261 15.76 35.22 -5.39
CA TYR A 261 14.85 34.20 -5.89
C TYR A 261 13.41 34.70 -5.92
N THR A 262 12.65 34.13 -6.87
CA THR A 262 11.19 34.11 -6.91
C THR A 262 10.78 32.66 -6.90
N ALA A 263 9.89 32.27 -6.00
CA ALA A 263 9.35 30.93 -5.90
C ALA A 263 7.82 30.96 -5.90
N ALA A 264 7.19 29.92 -6.44
CA ALA A 264 5.74 29.78 -6.41
C ALA A 264 5.32 28.34 -6.12
N VAL A 265 4.10 28.18 -5.60
CA VAL A 265 3.38 26.91 -5.63
C VAL A 265 2.28 27.04 -6.67
N THR A 266 2.41 26.27 -7.74
CA THR A 266 1.51 26.32 -8.90
C THR A 266 0.31 25.39 -8.74
N GLU A 267 0.50 24.27 -8.04
CA GLU A 267 -0.54 23.27 -7.84
C GLU A 267 -0.27 22.44 -6.58
N ALA A 268 -1.34 22.07 -5.88
CA ALA A 268 -1.30 21.03 -4.86
C ALA A 268 -2.48 20.07 -5.03
N ASN A 269 -2.17 18.77 -5.04
CA ASN A 269 -3.14 17.68 -5.04
C ASN A 269 -2.93 16.87 -3.76
N VAL A 270 -3.94 16.82 -2.89
CA VAL A 270 -3.82 16.20 -1.57
C VAL A 270 -4.91 15.14 -1.41
N THR A 271 -4.48 13.92 -1.13
CA THR A 271 -5.32 12.80 -0.68
C THR A 271 -4.94 12.44 0.76
N PRO A 272 -5.71 11.58 1.45
CA PRO A 272 -5.33 11.07 2.77
C PRO A 272 -4.00 10.30 2.81
N ILE A 273 -3.50 9.89 1.64
CA ILE A 273 -2.36 8.99 1.46
C ILE A 273 -1.18 9.75 0.85
N THR A 274 -1.44 10.62 -0.12
CA THR A 274 -0.41 11.25 -0.95
C THR A 274 -0.65 12.75 -1.09
N THR A 275 0.41 13.52 -0.95
CA THR A 275 0.45 14.94 -1.28
C THR A 275 1.37 15.17 -2.46
N ARG A 276 0.88 15.77 -3.54
CA ARG A 276 1.68 16.18 -4.70
C ARG A 276 1.71 17.70 -4.78
N ILE A 277 2.92 18.27 -4.88
CA ILE A 277 3.14 19.71 -4.94
C ILE A 277 3.97 20.04 -6.17
N SER A 278 3.48 21.00 -6.96
CA SER A 278 4.19 21.57 -8.11
C SER A 278 4.70 22.96 -7.75
N THR A 279 6.01 23.15 -7.77
CA THR A 279 6.67 24.41 -7.45
C THR A 279 7.46 24.95 -8.64
N THR A 280 7.71 26.26 -8.62
CA THR A 280 8.69 26.89 -9.50
C THR A 280 9.68 27.70 -8.67
N ILE A 281 10.91 27.83 -9.18
CA ILE A 281 11.90 28.77 -8.67
C ILE A 281 12.72 29.39 -9.79
N SER A 282 12.94 30.69 -9.73
CA SER A 282 13.71 31.48 -10.71
C SER A 282 14.64 32.49 -10.04
N LEU A 283 15.60 33.01 -10.81
CA LEU A 283 16.47 34.13 -10.40
C LEU A 283 15.91 35.47 -10.90
N ASN A 284 15.73 36.45 -10.00
CA ASN A 284 14.93 37.67 -10.26
C ASN A 284 15.47 38.58 -11.37
N ASN A 285 16.76 38.49 -11.68
CA ASN A 285 17.44 39.35 -12.64
C ASN A 285 17.97 38.58 -13.86
N LYS A 286 17.45 37.38 -14.12
CA LYS A 286 17.88 36.53 -15.24
C LYS A 286 16.68 36.15 -16.10
N SER A 287 16.70 36.60 -17.36
CA SER A 287 15.75 36.16 -18.39
C SER A 287 16.14 34.84 -19.05
N THR A 288 17.39 34.40 -18.87
CA THR A 288 17.93 33.11 -19.35
C THR A 288 18.90 32.55 -18.32
N LEU A 289 18.94 31.22 -18.16
CA LEU A 289 19.86 30.55 -17.25
C LEU A 289 21.16 30.16 -17.98
N THR A 290 22.30 30.40 -17.34
CA THR A 290 23.56 29.74 -17.67
C THR A 290 23.65 28.39 -16.94
N ALA A 291 24.60 27.53 -17.32
CA ALA A 291 24.83 26.26 -16.60
C ALA A 291 25.09 26.45 -15.10
N GLN A 292 25.71 27.57 -14.71
CA GLN A 292 25.93 27.91 -13.30
C GLN A 292 24.63 28.34 -12.60
N ASP A 293 23.78 29.10 -13.29
CA ASP A 293 22.47 29.50 -12.77
C ASP A 293 21.57 28.27 -12.58
N GLU A 294 21.57 27.36 -13.54
CA GLU A 294 20.87 26.07 -13.44
C GLU A 294 21.36 25.26 -12.24
N GLU A 295 22.69 25.14 -12.07
CA GLU A 295 23.27 24.43 -10.93
C GLU A 295 22.87 25.05 -9.60
N GLN A 296 22.84 26.38 -9.52
CA GLN A 296 22.38 27.09 -8.34
C GLN A 296 20.91 26.75 -8.00
N LEU A 297 20.02 26.71 -9.01
CA LEU A 297 18.62 26.35 -8.80
C LEU A 297 18.44 24.88 -8.42
N ARG A 298 19.28 23.97 -8.94
CA ARG A 298 19.30 22.54 -8.58
C ARG A 298 19.58 22.30 -7.09
N HIS A 299 20.29 23.21 -6.46
CA HIS A 299 20.57 23.18 -5.02
C HIS A 299 19.44 23.76 -4.17
N ILE A 300 18.28 24.11 -4.75
CA ILE A 300 17.12 24.55 -3.97
C ILE A 300 16.06 23.45 -3.94
N GLY A 301 15.77 22.97 -2.73
CA GLY A 301 14.69 22.04 -2.45
C GLY A 301 13.47 22.73 -1.82
N PHE A 302 12.36 22.01 -1.73
CA PHE A 302 11.15 22.47 -1.04
C PHE A 302 10.75 21.47 0.05
N ALA A 303 10.68 21.95 1.30
CA ALA A 303 10.16 21.22 2.43
C ALA A 303 8.69 21.57 2.62
N ILE A 304 7.86 20.57 2.89
CA ILE A 304 6.42 20.74 3.05
C ILE A 304 6.05 20.39 4.48
N PHE A 305 5.31 21.28 5.13
CA PHE A 305 4.81 21.10 6.48
C PHE A 305 3.29 21.18 6.48
N ASP A 306 2.66 20.36 7.32
CA ASP A 306 1.22 20.41 7.52
C ASP A 306 0.76 21.52 8.47
N ASP A 307 -0.55 21.58 8.71
CA ASP A 307 -1.19 22.55 9.60
C ASP A 307 -0.86 22.37 11.09
N GLN A 308 -0.19 21.27 11.45
CA GLN A 308 0.32 20.99 12.79
C GLN A 308 1.85 21.15 12.89
N GLY A 309 2.51 21.57 11.81
CA GLY A 309 3.96 21.77 11.76
C GLY A 309 4.77 20.49 11.58
N ARG A 310 4.15 19.37 11.21
CA ARG A 310 4.87 18.12 10.88
C ARG A 310 5.37 18.21 9.44
N GLN A 311 6.65 17.89 9.24
CA GLN A 311 7.22 17.79 7.89
C GLN A 311 6.70 16.53 7.20
N LEU A 312 6.30 16.65 5.93
CA LEU A 312 5.93 15.51 5.12
C LEU A 312 7.19 14.83 4.57
N THR A 313 7.22 13.50 4.57
CA THR A 313 8.30 12.70 3.97
C THR A 313 8.24 12.81 2.46
N ALA A 314 9.33 13.24 1.82
CA ALA A 314 9.44 13.23 0.36
C ALA A 314 9.66 11.80 -0.15
N LEU A 315 8.91 11.39 -1.16
CA LEU A 315 8.93 10.03 -1.72
C LEU A 315 9.62 10.02 -3.08
N SER A 316 9.19 10.91 -3.97
CA SER A 316 9.74 11.05 -5.31
C SER A 316 9.59 12.46 -5.82
N GLY A 317 10.28 12.77 -6.91
CA GLY A 317 10.05 14.00 -7.63
C GLY A 317 10.95 14.14 -8.83
N GLU A 318 10.56 15.08 -9.67
CA GLU A 318 11.26 15.46 -10.88
C GLU A 318 11.34 16.96 -11.00
N GLY A 319 12.32 17.43 -11.77
CA GLY A 319 12.53 18.83 -12.03
C GLY A 319 12.98 19.03 -13.46
N LEU A 320 12.43 20.04 -14.12
CA LEU A 320 12.77 20.43 -15.48
C LEU A 320 12.92 21.94 -15.58
N TYR A 321 13.87 22.38 -16.38
CA TYR A 321 14.03 23.80 -16.69
C TYR A 321 13.04 24.21 -17.78
N GLU A 322 12.32 25.28 -17.53
CA GLU A 322 11.41 25.89 -18.49
C GLU A 322 11.75 27.38 -18.57
N GLY A 323 12.39 27.79 -19.66
CA GLY A 323 12.85 29.18 -19.81
C GLY A 323 13.88 29.57 -18.75
N ASN A 324 13.50 30.43 -17.80
CA ASN A 324 14.36 30.93 -16.73
C ASN A 324 14.03 30.40 -15.33
N GLN A 325 13.19 29.36 -15.24
CA GLN A 325 12.76 28.77 -13.99
C GLN A 325 13.02 27.26 -13.97
N LEU A 326 13.27 26.73 -12.77
CA LEU A 326 13.19 25.31 -12.48
C LEU A 326 11.76 25.03 -12.00
N ARG A 327 11.02 24.22 -12.77
CA ARG A 327 9.74 23.67 -12.35
C ARG A 327 9.98 22.30 -11.76
N SER A 328 9.42 22.04 -10.58
CA SER A 328 9.57 20.78 -9.89
C SER A 328 8.21 20.24 -9.49
N GLU A 329 8.01 18.94 -9.65
CA GLU A 329 6.88 18.21 -9.09
C GLU A 329 7.42 17.20 -8.09
N ARG A 330 6.88 17.21 -6.87
CA ARG A 330 7.27 16.27 -5.81
C ARG A 330 6.07 15.63 -5.16
N ILE A 331 6.27 14.39 -4.75
CA ILE A 331 5.30 13.56 -4.06
C ILE A 331 5.77 13.30 -2.66
N TYR A 332 4.84 13.41 -1.73
CA TYR A 332 5.06 13.30 -0.30
C TYR A 332 4.04 12.36 0.33
N ALA A 333 4.44 11.67 1.39
CA ALA A 333 3.54 10.94 2.26
C ALA A 333 2.64 11.92 3.03
N THR A 334 1.32 11.80 2.90
CA THR A 334 0.39 12.65 3.64
C THR A 334 0.41 12.30 5.14
N THR A 335 0.37 13.30 6.00
CA THR A 335 0.40 13.16 7.46
C THR A 335 -0.98 13.12 8.13
N SER A 336 -2.05 13.51 7.40
CA SER A 336 -3.43 13.54 7.90
C SER A 336 -4.44 13.52 6.75
N LYS A 337 -5.59 12.88 6.97
CA LYS A 337 -6.75 12.96 6.07
C LYS A 337 -7.29 14.38 5.90
N HIS A 338 -7.28 15.18 6.98
CA HIS A 338 -7.97 16.47 7.03
C HIS A 338 -6.97 17.62 7.16
N LEU A 339 -6.11 17.76 6.17
CA LEU A 339 -5.18 18.89 6.08
C LEU A 339 -5.95 20.18 5.76
N LYS A 340 -5.68 21.25 6.51
CA LYS A 340 -6.30 22.57 6.29
C LYS A 340 -5.47 23.46 5.38
N TYR A 341 -4.15 23.39 5.56
CA TYR A 341 -3.18 24.14 4.79
C TYR A 341 -1.83 23.44 4.83
N LEU A 342 -0.98 23.77 3.86
CA LEU A 342 0.42 23.40 3.82
C LEU A 342 1.27 24.66 3.94
N ILE A 343 2.45 24.52 4.54
CA ILE A 343 3.53 25.51 4.49
C ILE A 343 4.65 24.93 3.65
N VAL A 344 4.95 25.60 2.54
CA VAL A 344 6.01 25.24 1.60
C VAL A 344 7.20 26.15 1.85
N LYS A 345 8.35 25.57 2.18
CA LYS A 345 9.58 26.31 2.51
C LYS A 345 10.72 25.93 1.58
N PRO A 346 11.23 26.85 0.77
CA PRO A 346 12.44 26.60 0.01
C PRO A 346 13.66 26.53 0.94
N PHE A 347 14.59 25.63 0.64
CA PHE A 347 15.82 25.44 1.40
C PHE A 347 17.00 25.11 0.49
N GLU A 348 18.21 25.49 0.92
CA GLU A 348 19.46 25.13 0.26
C GLU A 348 19.85 23.69 0.61
N ILE A 349 19.92 22.85 -0.43
CA ILE A 349 20.43 21.48 -0.36
C ILE A 349 21.95 21.58 -0.17
N LYS A 350 22.45 20.85 0.83
CA LYS A 350 23.88 20.68 1.06
C LYS A 350 24.28 19.27 0.64
N ASP A 351 25.55 19.09 0.25
CA ASP A 351 26.10 17.83 -0.30
C ASP A 351 25.81 16.59 0.57
N ASP A 352 25.58 16.79 1.87
CA ASP A 352 25.10 15.77 2.78
C ASP A 352 23.58 15.69 2.62
N PHE A 353 23.06 14.72 1.85
CA PHE A 353 21.64 14.35 1.75
C PHE A 353 21.08 13.86 3.10
N THR A 354 21.25 14.62 4.18
CA THR A 354 20.61 14.35 5.46
C THR A 354 19.12 14.60 5.28
N GLU A 355 18.30 13.59 5.58
CA GLU A 355 16.84 13.69 5.56
C GLU A 355 16.31 14.82 6.46
N GLU A 356 17.10 15.20 7.46
CA GLU A 356 16.80 16.29 8.39
C GLU A 356 17.33 17.63 7.88
N ILE A 357 16.41 18.54 7.56
CA ILE A 357 16.71 19.89 7.09
C ILE A 357 16.94 20.78 8.30
N LYS A 358 18.13 21.39 8.38
CA LYS A 358 18.49 22.27 9.49
C LYS A 358 17.92 23.67 9.27
N ASP A 359 17.54 24.36 10.34
CA ASP A 359 16.92 25.70 10.29
C ASP A 359 17.68 26.72 9.42
N HIS A 360 19.02 26.64 9.42
CA HIS A 360 19.87 27.56 8.66
C HIS A 360 19.87 27.30 7.14
N GLN A 361 19.33 26.18 6.68
CA GLN A 361 19.17 25.87 5.26
C GLN A 361 17.95 26.55 4.66
N PHE A 362 16.93 26.89 5.45
CA PHE A 362 15.73 27.55 4.94
C PHE A 362 16.04 28.96 4.42
N ILE A 363 15.53 29.26 3.23
CA ILE A 363 15.67 30.58 2.64
C ILE A 363 14.67 31.52 3.35
N LYS A 364 15.21 32.41 4.18
CA LYS A 364 14.41 33.28 5.05
C LYS A 364 13.43 34.15 4.26
N GLY A 365 12.21 34.26 4.79
CA GLY A 365 11.16 35.12 4.24
C GLY A 365 10.50 34.58 2.97
N MET A 366 10.66 33.30 2.66
CA MET A 366 10.11 32.65 1.47
C MET A 366 9.11 31.53 1.78
N ASP A 367 8.53 31.52 2.98
CA ASP A 367 7.49 30.56 3.36
C ASP A 367 6.19 30.85 2.59
N ILE A 368 5.69 29.87 1.84
CA ILE A 368 4.45 29.96 1.08
C ILE A 368 3.36 29.17 1.80
N ARG A 369 2.25 29.82 2.13
CA ARG A 369 1.07 29.14 2.68
C ARG A 369 0.10 28.76 1.56
N VAL A 370 -0.26 27.49 1.51
CA VAL A 370 -1.25 26.93 0.59
C VAL A 370 -2.47 26.51 1.38
N ASN A 371 -3.59 27.21 1.26
CA ASN A 371 -4.83 26.80 1.90
C ASN A 371 -5.50 25.71 1.05
N LEU A 372 -5.87 24.58 1.66
CA LEU A 372 -6.47 23.45 0.96
C LEU A 372 -8.00 23.44 1.04
N ASN A 373 -8.56 24.13 2.04
CA ASN A 373 -10.00 24.35 2.14
C ASN A 373 -10.39 25.57 1.28
N GLN A 374 -11.09 25.33 0.18
CA GLN A 374 -11.89 26.34 -0.53
C GLN A 374 -13.38 25.98 -0.46
#